data_AF-A0A7J6UWY2-F1
#
_entry.id   AF-A0A7J6UWY2-F1
#
_cell.length_a   1.000
_cell.length_b   1.000
_cell.length_c   1.000
_cell.angle_alpha   90.00
_cell.angle_beta   90.00
_cell.angle_gamma   90.00
#
_symmetry.space_group_name_H-M   'P 1'
#
loop_
_entity.id
_entity.type
_entity.pdbx_description
1 polymer ?
#
loop_
_entity_poly.entity_id
_entity_poly.type
_entity_poly.pdbx_seq_one_letter_code
_entity_poly.pdbx_strand_id
1 'polypeptide(L)'
;MPVSLTSKLDSITQNFGWNGSKEGKAVNLCKWDSLCSDKNDGGMGFRSFQDMNLALVAKLLWKVLTDKKSLWAKVMQARYGKFLKLFEEEKTPNWLPLFLKV
;
A
#
# COMPACT_ATOMS: atom_id res chain seq x y z
N MET A 1 3.50 -6.20 1.97
CA MET A 1 3.25 -7.44 1.22
C MET A 1 4.16 -7.49 0.00
N PRO A 2 4.51 -8.68 -0.52
CA PRO A 2 5.27 -8.82 -1.77
C PRO A 2 4.56 -8.15 -2.95
N VAL A 3 5.30 -7.41 -3.77
CA VAL A 3 4.78 -6.69 -4.94
C VAL A 3 4.12 -7.63 -5.95
N SER A 4 4.66 -8.84 -6.11
CA SER A 4 4.09 -9.87 -6.99
C SER A 4 2.68 -10.29 -6.60
N LEU A 5 2.36 -10.30 -5.31
CA LEU A 5 1.01 -10.62 -4.82
C LEU A 5 0.04 -9.47 -5.05
N THR A 6 0.47 -8.23 -4.82
CA THR A 6 -0.37 -7.05 -5.11
C THR A 6 -0.71 -6.99 -6.59
N SER A 7 0.26 -7.20 -7.48
CA SER A 7 0.01 -7.23 -8.93
C SER A 7 -0.92 -8.38 -9.35
N LYS A 8 -0.84 -9.53 -8.68
CA LYS A 8 -1.77 -10.65 -8.93
C LYS A 8 -3.19 -10.32 -8.50
N LEU A 9 -3.35 -9.63 -7.37
CA LEU A 9 -4.65 -9.16 -6.89
C LEU A 9 -5.25 -8.11 -7.83
N ASP A 10 -4.45 -7.12 -8.25
CA ASP A 10 -4.84 -6.12 -9.25
C ASP A 10 -5.35 -6.83 -10.53
N SER A 11 -4.61 -7.84 -11.02
CA SER A 11 -5.01 -8.63 -12.19
C SER A 11 -6.32 -9.40 -11.99
N ILE A 12 -6.55 -9.96 -10.81
CA ILE A 12 -7.81 -10.67 -10.49
C ILE A 12 -8.98 -9.69 -10.48
N THR A 13 -8.80 -8.51 -9.87
CA THR A 13 -9.86 -7.49 -9.81
C THR A 13 -10.16 -6.92 -11.19
N GLN A 14 -9.14 -6.68 -12.00
CA GLN A 14 -9.32 -6.28 -13.40
C GLN A 14 -10.05 -7.36 -14.21
N ASN A 15 -9.62 -8.61 -14.09
CA ASN A 15 -10.27 -9.72 -14.77
C ASN A 15 -11.72 -9.92 -14.32
N PHE A 16 -12.04 -9.66 -13.04
CA PHE A 16 -13.41 -9.77 -12.54
C PHE A 16 -14.36 -8.76 -13.18
N GLY A 17 -13.93 -7.51 -13.35
CA GLY A 17 -14.79 -6.49 -13.94
C GLY A 17 -15.02 -6.65 -15.46
N TRP A 18 -14.10 -7.35 -16.15
CA TRP A 18 -14.09 -7.44 -17.62
C TRP A 18 -14.44 -8.85 -18.14
N ASN A 19 -14.34 -9.91 -17.32
CA ASN A 19 -14.81 -11.25 -17.70
C ASN A 19 -16.23 -11.49 -17.19
N GLY A 20 -17.20 -11.43 -18.11
CA GLY A 20 -18.59 -11.82 -17.86
C GLY A 20 -18.89 -13.32 -18.04
N SER A 21 -17.94 -14.12 -18.53
CA SER A 21 -18.13 -15.54 -18.88
C SER A 21 -16.92 -16.40 -18.51
N LYS A 22 -17.16 -17.67 -18.14
CA LYS A 22 -16.14 -18.66 -17.80
C LYS A 22 -15.30 -19.15 -18.98
N GLU A 23 -15.70 -18.85 -20.22
CA GLU A 23 -15.16 -19.52 -21.42
C GLU A 23 -14.34 -18.63 -22.36
N GLY A 24 -14.14 -17.35 -22.03
CA GLY A 24 -13.33 -16.44 -22.86
C GLY A 24 -12.40 -15.58 -22.03
N LYS A 25 -11.13 -15.47 -22.44
CA LYS A 25 -10.25 -14.39 -21.97
C LYS A 25 -10.75 -13.09 -22.58
N ALA A 26 -11.48 -12.27 -21.83
CA ALA A 26 -11.73 -10.90 -22.24
C ALA A 26 -10.39 -10.15 -22.25
N VAL A 27 -10.13 -9.41 -23.32
CA VAL A 27 -8.97 -8.52 -23.39
C VAL A 27 -9.25 -7.34 -22.48
N ASN A 28 -8.38 -7.09 -21.52
CA ASN A 28 -8.45 -5.90 -20.69
C ASN A 28 -8.12 -4.68 -21.56
N LEU A 29 -9.15 -3.96 -22.00
CA LEU A 29 -9.02 -2.82 -22.91
C LEU A 29 -8.45 -1.56 -22.23
N CYS A 30 -8.45 -1.53 -20.89
CA CYS A 30 -7.96 -0.40 -20.12
C CYS A 30 -6.75 -0.82 -19.28
N LYS A 31 -5.73 0.05 -19.19
CA LYS A 31 -4.61 -0.14 -18.25
C LYS A 31 -5.11 -0.03 -16.81
N TRP A 32 -4.54 -0.83 -15.92
CA TRP A 32 -4.91 -0.83 -14.50
C TRP A 32 -4.74 0.55 -13.85
N ASP A 33 -3.66 1.28 -14.17
CA ASP A 33 -3.42 2.62 -13.63
C ASP A 33 -4.50 3.64 -14.02
N SER A 34 -5.08 3.50 -15.22
CA SER A 34 -6.19 4.35 -15.67
C SER A 34 -7.48 4.02 -14.91
N LEU A 35 -7.70 2.74 -14.57
CA LEU A 35 -8.82 2.34 -13.72
C LEU A 35 -8.66 2.84 -12.28
N CYS A 36 -7.42 2.92 -11.79
CA CYS A 36 -7.08 3.44 -10.48
C CYS A 36 -7.07 4.97 -10.37
N SER A 37 -7.16 5.67 -11.50
CA SER A 37 -7.23 7.13 -11.50
C SER A 37 -8.56 7.61 -10.90
N ASP A 38 -8.57 8.84 -10.38
CA ASP A 38 -9.76 9.42 -9.77
C ASP A 38 -10.89 9.58 -10.80
N LYS A 39 -12.14 9.51 -10.31
CA LYS A 39 -13.32 9.67 -11.17
C LYS A 39 -13.38 11.04 -11.87
N ASN A 40 -12.81 12.06 -11.23
CA ASN A 40 -12.73 13.41 -11.79
C ASN A 40 -11.74 13.48 -12.98
N ASP A 41 -10.74 12.60 -12.99
CA ASP A 41 -9.71 12.51 -14.04
C ASP A 41 -10.07 11.48 -15.12
N GLY A 42 -11.32 11.00 -15.14
CA GLY A 42 -11.81 10.01 -16.10
C GLY A 42 -11.47 8.55 -15.76
N GLY A 43 -10.96 8.29 -14.55
CA GLY A 43 -10.76 6.94 -14.04
C GLY A 43 -12.01 6.35 -13.38
N MET A 44 -11.92 5.09 -12.94
CA MET A 44 -13.05 4.41 -12.29
C MET A 44 -13.02 4.56 -10.76
N GLY A 45 -11.94 5.13 -10.21
CA GLY A 45 -11.72 5.29 -8.77
C GLY A 45 -11.40 3.98 -8.04
N PHE A 46 -10.85 2.98 -8.75
CA PHE A 46 -10.30 1.81 -8.07
C PHE A 46 -9.04 2.20 -7.28
N ARG A 47 -8.70 1.45 -6.24
CA ARG A 47 -7.43 1.65 -5.52
C ARG A 47 -6.47 0.52 -5.84
N SER A 48 -5.23 0.87 -6.15
CA SER A 48 -4.15 -0.11 -6.31
C SER A 48 -3.93 -0.88 -5.02
N PHE A 49 -3.73 -2.19 -5.12
CA PHE A 49 -3.40 -3.01 -3.94
C PHE A 49 -2.03 -2.64 -3.35
N GLN A 50 -1.14 -2.02 -4.14
CA GLN A 50 0.12 -1.49 -3.64
C GLN A 50 -0.10 -0.32 -2.69
N ASP A 51 -0.95 0.63 -3.07
CA ASP A 51 -1.29 1.80 -2.24
C ASP A 51 -2.04 1.38 -0.98
N MET A 52 -2.99 0.45 -1.11
CA MET A 52 -3.66 -0.14 0.04
C MET A 52 -2.68 -0.84 0.98
N ASN A 53 -1.72 -1.60 0.45
CA ASN A 53 -0.70 -2.25 1.27
C ASN A 53 0.13 -1.22 2.04
N LEU A 54 0.54 -0.13 1.40
CA LEU A 54 1.29 0.95 2.07
C LEU A 54 0.45 1.59 3.18
N ALA A 55 -0.80 1.95 2.89
CA ALA A 55 -1.72 2.54 3.86
C ALA A 55 -2.00 1.61 5.05
N LEU A 56 -2.15 0.30 4.80
CA LEU A 56 -2.34 -0.70 5.85
C LEU A 56 -1.10 -0.85 6.72
N VAL A 57 0.09 -0.87 6.14
CA VAL A 57 1.35 -0.90 6.90
C VAL A 57 1.47 0.35 7.76
N ALA A 58 1.19 1.54 7.21
CA ALA A 58 1.20 2.79 7.97
C ALA A 58 0.17 2.78 9.12
N LYS A 59 -1.04 2.26 8.88
CA LYS A 59 -2.08 2.10 9.91
C LYS A 59 -1.66 1.15 11.03
N LEU A 60 -1.03 0.03 10.68
CA LEU A 60 -0.50 -0.93 11.65
C LEU A 60 0.64 -0.31 12.45
N LEU A 61 1.57 0.38 11.79
CA LEU A 61 2.67 1.10 12.40
C LEU A 61 2.15 2.12 13.42
N TRP A 62 1.20 2.96 13.01
CA TRP A 62 0.55 3.93 13.89
C TRP A 62 -0.06 3.27 15.13
N LYS A 63 -0.70 2.09 14.97
CA LYS A 63 -1.26 1.33 16.07
C LYS A 63 -0.19 0.82 17.04
N VAL A 64 0.96 0.36 16.54
CA VAL A 64 2.09 -0.07 17.39
C VAL A 64 2.66 1.10 18.21
N LEU A 65 2.69 2.29 17.63
CA LEU A 65 3.20 3.50 18.28
C LEU A 65 2.21 4.05 19.34
N THR A 66 0.91 4.01 19.03
CA THR A 66 -0.14 4.59 19.88
C THR A 66 -0.55 3.66 21.02
N ASP A 67 -0.75 2.36 20.74
CA ASP A 67 -1.24 1.38 21.70
C ASP A 67 -0.10 0.50 22.22
N LYS A 68 0.73 1.05 23.11
CA LYS A 68 1.85 0.32 23.75
C LYS A 68 1.38 -0.69 24.80
N LYS A 69 0.09 -0.73 25.15
CA LYS A 69 -0.45 -1.59 26.21
C LYS A 69 -0.87 -2.96 25.66
N SER A 70 -1.31 -3.03 24.41
CA SER A 70 -1.68 -4.27 23.75
C SER A 70 -0.52 -5.26 23.63
N LEU A 71 -0.79 -6.55 23.85
CA LEU A 71 0.19 -7.64 23.72
C LEU A 71 0.79 -7.68 22.31
N TRP A 72 -0.03 -7.46 21.28
CA TRP A 72 0.42 -7.43 19.89
C TRP A 72 1.45 -6.33 19.65
N ALA A 73 1.23 -5.13 20.19
CA ALA A 73 2.16 -4.03 20.05
C ALA A 73 3.49 -4.31 20.76
N LYS A 74 3.47 -4.94 21.94
CA LYS A 74 4.68 -5.38 22.66
C LYS A 74 5.49 -6.39 21.84
N VAL A 75 4.82 -7.39 21.24
CA VAL A 75 5.48 -8.38 20.36
C VAL A 75 6.07 -7.71 19.13
N MET A 76 5.32 -6.79 18.50
CA MET A 76 5.80 -6.04 17.34
C MET A 76 6.99 -5.15 17.69
N GLN A 77 6.98 -4.46 18.83
CA GLN A 77 8.13 -3.68 19.31
C GLN A 77 9.32 -4.57 19.66
N ALA A 78 9.12 -5.74 20.26
CA ALA A 78 10.23 -6.65 20.57
C ALA A 78 10.91 -7.16 19.29
N ARG A 79 10.14 -7.49 18.25
CA ARG A 79 10.65 -8.05 17.00
C ARG A 79 11.17 -6.99 16.03
N TYR A 80 10.48 -5.86 15.91
CA TYR A 80 10.74 -4.83 14.89
C TYR A 80 11.16 -3.48 15.49
N GLY A 81 11.25 -3.34 16.81
CA GLY A 81 11.52 -2.06 17.48
C GLY A 81 12.78 -1.33 17.01
N LYS A 82 13.83 -2.06 16.62
CA LYS A 82 15.03 -1.44 16.01
C LYS A 82 14.72 -0.74 14.69
N PHE A 83 13.90 -1.37 13.84
CA PHE A 83 13.47 -0.81 12.57
C PHE A 83 12.47 0.34 12.77
N LEU A 84 11.58 0.21 13.77
CA LEU A 84 10.63 1.27 14.14
C LEU A 84 11.32 2.54 14.62
N LYS A 85 12.41 2.42 15.38
CA LYS A 85 13.21 3.56 15.86
C LYS A 85 13.86 4.36 14.74
N LEU A 86 14.24 3.72 13.62
CA LEU A 86 14.77 4.43 12.45
C LEU A 86 13.75 5.41 11.85
N PHE A 87 12.45 5.06 11.86
CA PHE A 87 11.39 5.99 11.43
C PHE A 87 11.15 7.13 12.41
N GLU A 88 11.53 6.96 13.68
CA GLU A 88 11.36 7.98 14.72
C GLU A 88 12.56 8.96 14.73
N GLU A 89 13.77 8.49 14.42
CA GLU A 89 14.99 9.30 14.36
C GLU A 89 15.08 10.24 13.14
N GLU A 90 14.44 9.90 12.00
CA GLU A 90 14.33 10.82 10.85
C GLU A 90 13.50 12.09 11.13
N LYS A 91 12.81 12.17 12.28
CA LYS A 91 12.03 13.36 12.70
C LYS A 91 12.82 14.35 13.56
N THR A 92 14.15 14.27 13.64
CA THR A 92 14.92 15.34 14.28
C THR A 92 15.05 16.55 13.34
N PRO A 93 14.76 17.77 13.82
CA PRO A 93 14.53 18.94 12.97
C PRO A 93 15.85 19.55 12.49
N ASN A 94 16.43 19.01 11.42
CA ASN A 94 17.36 19.76 10.58
C ASN A 94 16.65 20.07 9.27
N TRP A 95 16.28 21.34 9.14
CA TRP A 95 15.38 21.96 8.15
C TRP A 95 15.87 21.92 6.68
N LEU A 96 16.69 20.95 6.28
CA LEU A 96 17.02 20.67 4.89
C LEU A 96 16.95 19.15 4.62
N PRO A 97 15.96 18.67 3.85
CA PRO A 97 15.90 17.28 3.43
C PRO A 97 17.09 16.95 2.52
N LEU A 98 17.76 15.83 2.77
CA LEU A 98 18.87 15.29 1.97
C LEU A 98 18.50 14.94 0.50
N PHE A 99 17.22 15.04 0.12
CA PHE A 99 16.71 14.71 -1.22
C PHE A 99 17.04 15.76 -2.30
N LEU A 100 17.79 16.82 -1.99
CA LEU A 100 18.33 17.80 -2.95
C LEU A 100 19.83 17.60 -3.26
N LYS A 101 20.43 16.45 -2.92
CA LYS A 101 21.85 16.17 -3.18
C LYS A 101 22.14 14.90 -4.01
N VAL A 102 21.15 14.28 -4.64
CA VAL A 102 21.37 13.22 -5.63
C VAL A 102 20.40 13.40 -6.79
#